data_AF-A0A2P6PNF9-F1
#
_entry.id   AF-A0A2P6PNF9-F1
#
_cell.length_a   1.000
_cell.length_b   1.000
_cell.length_c   1.000
_cell.angle_alpha   90.00
_cell.angle_beta   90.00
_cell.angle_gamma   90.00
#
_symmetry.space_group_name_H-M   'P 1'
#
loop_
_entity.id
_entity.type
_entity.pdbx_description
1 polymer ?
#
loop_
_entity_poly.entity_id
_entity_poly.type
_entity_poly.pdbx_seq_one_letter_code
_entity_poly.pdbx_strand_id
1 'polypeptide(L)'
;MKVIDRKKEVFKLSQGEYVAVESVESKYLQCPLVTSIWVYGNRFESFLVAVVVPGRKALEDWAAEHHLTDDYKSLCQNLRARNYILDELNITGQKQPLRGFELLEAASKLCADGKEGT
;
A
#
# COMPACT_ATOMS: atom_id res chain seq x y z
N MET A 1 33.52 -15.63 3.72
CA MET A 1 32.39 -15.04 2.99
C MET A 1 31.39 -14.48 3.99
N LYS A 2 31.32 -13.16 4.19
CA LYS A 2 30.26 -12.52 4.95
C LYS A 2 29.15 -12.19 3.96
N VAL A 3 28.11 -13.02 3.93
CA VAL A 3 26.86 -12.66 3.28
C VAL A 3 26.32 -11.48 4.10
N ILE A 4 26.37 -10.30 3.51
CA ILE A 4 25.70 -9.12 4.04
C ILE A 4 24.21 -9.41 3.83
N ASP A 5 23.57 -9.99 4.85
CA ASP A 5 22.13 -10.13 4.90
C ASP A 5 21.56 -8.72 4.70
N ARG A 6 20.87 -8.50 3.57
CA ARG A 6 20.14 -7.25 3.36
C ARG A 6 19.18 -7.16 4.54
N LYS A 7 19.50 -6.29 5.47
CA LYS A 7 18.85 -6.09 6.75
C LYS A 7 17.35 -6.00 6.51
N LYS A 8 16.64 -7.13 6.66
CA LYS A 8 15.19 -7.20 6.57
C LYS A 8 14.66 -6.15 7.54
N GLU A 9 13.84 -5.22 7.07
CA GLU A 9 13.28 -4.17 7.91
C GLU A 9 12.20 -4.80 8.80
N VAL A 10 12.66 -5.43 9.89
CA VAL A 10 11.81 -5.98 10.93
C VAL A 10 11.62 -4.91 11.99
N PHE A 11 10.39 -4.43 12.14
CA PHE A 11 10.01 -3.46 13.15
C PHE A 11 9.49 -4.15 14.40
N LYS A 12 9.88 -3.64 15.57
CA LYS A 12 9.28 -4.05 16.84
C LYS A 12 8.17 -3.05 17.19
N LEU A 13 6.93 -3.52 17.28
CA LEU A 13 5.79 -2.71 17.73
C LEU A 13 5.84 -2.50 19.25
N SER A 14 5.15 -1.48 19.76
CA SER A 14 5.08 -1.19 21.20
C SER A 14 4.57 -2.37 22.03
N GLN A 15 3.79 -3.26 21.42
CA GLN A 15 3.22 -4.46 22.04
C GLN A 15 4.25 -5.59 22.22
N GLY A 16 5.47 -5.44 21.68
CA GLY A 16 6.54 -6.45 21.77
C GLY A 16 6.64 -7.40 20.57
N GLU A 17 5.66 -7.37 19.66
CA GLU A 17 5.65 -8.15 18.42
C GLU A 17 6.62 -7.61 17.38
N TYR A 18 7.19 -8.51 16.58
CA TYR A 18 8.06 -8.17 15.45
C TYR A 18 7.28 -8.32 14.14
N VAL A 19 7.25 -7.26 13.34
CA VAL A 19 6.60 -7.25 12.04
C VAL A 19 7.66 -7.06 10.96
N ALA A 20 7.66 -7.97 9.98
CA ALA A 20 8.51 -7.85 8.80
C ALA A 20 7.79 -7.03 7.73
N VAL A 21 8.22 -5.78 7.54
CA VAL A 21 7.63 -4.83 6.58
C VAL A 21 7.60 -5.44 5.18
N GLU A 22 8.70 -6.04 4.72
CA GLU A 22 8.79 -6.72 3.42
C GLU A 22 7.74 -7.83 3.23
N SER A 23 7.40 -8.55 4.30
CA SER A 23 6.40 -9.62 4.23
C SER A 23 5.00 -9.05 4.06
N VAL A 24 4.69 -7.97 4.78
CA VAL A 24 3.43 -7.24 4.67
C VAL A 24 3.31 -6.63 3.26
N GLU A 25 4.34 -5.91 2.80
CA GLU A 25 4.41 -5.33 1.45
C GLU A 25 4.16 -6.38 0.37
N SER A 26 4.86 -7.51 0.43
CA SER A 26 4.73 -8.59 -0.56
C SER A 26 3.32 -9.19 -0.63
N LYS A 27 2.62 -9.26 0.51
CA LYS A 27 1.23 -9.74 0.57
C LYS A 27 0.27 -8.74 -0.07
N TYR A 28 0.44 -7.45 0.21
CA TYR A 28 -0.37 -6.40 -0.42
C TYR A 28 -0.05 -6.18 -1.90
N LEU A 29 1.19 -6.46 -2.33
CA LEU A 29 1.61 -6.43 -3.73
C LEU A 29 0.92 -7.49 -4.60
N GLN A 30 0.19 -8.44 -4.00
CA GLN A 30 -0.67 -9.37 -4.74
C GLN A 30 -1.94 -8.71 -5.27
N CYS A 31 -2.28 -7.50 -4.81
CA CYS A 31 -3.40 -6.73 -5.33
C CYS A 31 -3.05 -6.16 -6.72
N PRO A 32 -3.78 -6.53 -7.79
CA PRO A 32 -3.46 -6.07 -9.15
C PRO A 32 -3.69 -4.58 -9.37
N LEU A 33 -4.44 -3.92 -8.48
CA LEU A 33 -4.70 -2.49 -8.54
C LEU A 33 -3.48 -1.65 -8.09
N VAL A 34 -2.57 -2.26 -7.34
CA VAL A 34 -1.41 -1.58 -6.75
C VAL A 34 -0.14 -1.98 -7.49
N THR A 35 0.64 -0.99 -7.90
CA THR A 35 1.94 -1.22 -8.55
C THR A 35 3.08 -1.19 -7.55
N SER A 36 2.99 -0.36 -6.52
CA SER A 36 4.01 -0.27 -5.47
C SER A 36 3.38 0.07 -4.14
N ILE A 37 3.87 -0.54 -3.08
CA ILE A 37 3.46 -0.24 -1.70
C ILE A 37 4.71 -0.11 -0.83
N TRP A 38 4.70 0.90 0.03
CA TRP A 38 5.69 1.13 1.07
C TRP A 38 5.03 1.14 2.41
N VAL A 39 5.40 0.20 3.28
CA VAL A 39 4.85 0.10 4.63
C VAL A 39 5.81 0.76 5.62
N TYR A 40 5.27 1.57 6.51
CA TYR A 40 5.99 2.27 7.56
C TYR A 40 5.32 2.02 8.91
N GLY A 41 6.11 1.52 9.86
CA GLY A 41 5.68 1.35 11.24
C GLY A 41 6.43 2.31 12.16
N ASN A 42 5.71 2.97 13.07
CA ASN A 42 6.33 3.71 14.16
C ASN A 42 6.28 2.86 15.45
N ARG A 43 7.36 2.82 16.22
CA ARG A 43 7.42 2.09 17.51
C ARG A 43 6.46 2.64 18.56
N PHE A 44 6.07 3.90 18.43
CA PHE A 44 5.11 4.56 19.32
C PHE A 44 3.65 4.30 18.92
N GLU A 45 3.41 3.79 17.72
CA GLU A 45 2.07 3.52 17.21
C GLU A 45 1.78 2.01 17.24
N SER A 46 0.53 1.65 17.50
CA SER A 46 0.08 0.26 17.49
C SER A 46 -0.34 -0.23 16.10
N PHE A 47 -0.33 0.67 15.10
CA PHE A 47 -0.73 0.41 13.73
C PHE A 47 0.40 0.71 12.74
N LEU A 48 0.29 0.08 11.57
CA LEU A 48 1.19 0.32 10.44
C LEU A 48 0.51 1.25 9.45
N VAL A 49 1.30 2.16 8.88
CA VAL A 49 0.86 3.08 7.83
C VAL A 49 1.47 2.60 6.52
N ALA A 50 0.75 2.76 5.40
CA ALA A 50 1.34 2.49 4.10
C ALA A 50 1.13 3.63 3.12
N VAL A 51 2.10 3.78 2.23
CA VAL A 51 2.02 4.59 1.03
C VAL A 51 1.83 3.65 -0.13
N VAL A 52 0.76 3.87 -0.90
CA VAL A 52 0.35 2.97 -1.98
C VAL A 52 0.33 3.75 -3.27
N VAL A 53 0.92 3.18 -4.31
CA VAL A 53 0.88 3.71 -5.67
C VAL A 53 -0.01 2.80 -6.51
N PRO A 54 -1.22 3.26 -6.87
CA PRO A 54 -2.09 2.52 -7.77
C PRO A 54 -1.51 2.60 -9.18
N GLY A 55 -1.68 1.51 -9.92
CA GLY A 55 -1.29 1.48 -11.33
C GLY A 55 -2.11 2.48 -12.12
N ARG A 56 -1.44 3.27 -12.98
CA ARG A 56 -2.11 4.26 -13.84
C ARG A 56 -3.25 3.63 -14.64
N LYS A 57 -2.97 2.51 -15.30
CA LYS A 57 -3.96 1.74 -16.06
C LYS A 57 -5.12 1.24 -15.20
N ALA A 58 -4.85 0.73 -14.00
CA ALA A 58 -5.90 0.24 -13.09
C ALA A 58 -6.82 1.37 -12.61
N LEU A 59 -6.25 2.56 -12.35
CA LEU A 59 -6.99 3.74 -11.95
C LEU A 59 -7.81 4.32 -13.10
N GLU A 60 -7.24 4.34 -14.31
CA GLU A 60 -7.91 4.79 -15.54
C GLU A 60 -9.06 3.84 -15.93
N ASP A 61 -8.88 2.52 -15.79
CA ASP A 61 -9.91 1.50 -16.04
C ASP A 61 -11.07 1.66 -15.05
N TRP A 62 -10.78 1.77 -13.76
CA TRP A 62 -11.77 2.08 -12.73
C TRP A 62 -12.49 3.41 -13.00
N ALA A 63 -11.75 4.45 -13.40
CA ALA A 63 -12.35 5.74 -13.75
C ALA A 63 -13.30 5.61 -14.94
N ALA A 64 -12.94 4.86 -15.98
CA ALA A 64 -13.78 4.61 -17.13
C ALA A 64 -15.07 3.87 -16.75
N GLU A 65 -14.99 2.85 -15.88
CA GLU A 65 -16.17 2.15 -15.36
C GLU A 65 -17.11 3.05 -14.55
N HIS A 66 -16.53 4.03 -13.83
CA HIS A 66 -17.27 5.00 -13.03
C HIS A 66 -17.62 6.30 -13.77
N HIS A 67 -17.40 6.35 -15.09
CA HIS A 67 -17.64 7.50 -15.97
C HIS A 67 -16.88 8.78 -15.54
N LEU A 68 -15.71 8.61 -14.92
CA LEU A 68 -14.77 9.68 -14.59
C LEU A 68 -13.79 9.82 -15.75
N THR A 69 -13.68 11.03 -16.29
CA THR A 69 -12.77 11.39 -17.41
C THR A 69 -11.63 12.29 -16.94
N ASP A 70 -11.38 12.30 -15.63
CA ASP A 70 -10.33 13.05 -14.98
C ASP A 70 -8.94 12.48 -15.30
N ASP A 71 -7.92 13.35 -15.36
CA ASP A 71 -6.52 12.94 -15.45
C ASP A 71 -6.09 12.09 -14.24
N TYR A 72 -5.08 11.23 -14.43
CA TYR A 72 -4.50 10.40 -13.36
C TYR A 72 -4.24 11.19 -12.06
N LYS A 73 -3.71 12.42 -12.19
CA LYS A 73 -3.43 13.29 -11.04
C LYS A 73 -4.69 13.71 -10.28
N SER A 74 -5.78 13.97 -11.00
CA SER A 74 -7.08 14.31 -10.43
C SER A 74 -7.74 13.07 -9.81
N LEU A 75 -7.62 11.91 -10.44
CA LEU A 75 -8.07 10.62 -9.89
C LEU A 75 -7.34 10.25 -8.60
N CYS A 76 -6.02 10.50 -8.51
CA CYS A 76 -5.25 10.31 -7.29
C CYS A 76 -5.71 11.19 -6.12
N GLN A 77 -6.23 12.39 -6.41
CA GLN A 77 -6.82 13.29 -5.41
C GLN A 77 -8.29 12.98 -5.15
N ASN A 78 -8.93 12.13 -5.97
CA ASN A 78 -10.33 11.79 -5.85
C ASN A 78 -10.55 10.84 -4.67
N LEU A 79 -11.40 11.27 -3.74
CA LEU A 79 -11.75 10.49 -2.55
C LEU A 79 -12.39 9.14 -2.91
N ARG A 80 -13.16 9.06 -4.00
CA ARG A 80 -13.79 7.80 -4.43
C ARG A 80 -12.76 6.78 -4.88
N ALA A 81 -11.83 7.21 -5.75
CA ALA A 81 -10.75 6.36 -6.22
C ALA A 81 -9.90 5.87 -5.04
N ARG A 82 -9.64 6.76 -4.09
CA ARG A 82 -8.92 6.42 -2.87
C ARG A 82 -9.62 5.38 -2.02
N ASN A 83 -10.90 5.57 -1.77
CA ASN A 83 -11.67 4.63 -0.98
C ASN A 83 -11.78 3.27 -1.68
N TYR A 84 -11.92 3.25 -3.00
CA TYR A 84 -11.92 2.00 -3.78
C TYR A 84 -10.61 1.22 -3.63
N ILE A 85 -9.47 1.86 -3.81
CA ILE A 85 -8.16 1.22 -3.64
C ILE A 85 -7.97 0.73 -2.19
N LEU A 86 -8.39 1.55 -1.22
CA LEU A 86 -8.30 1.19 0.20
C LEU A 86 -9.18 -0.04 0.52
N ASP A 87 -10.38 -0.12 -0.06
CA ASP A 87 -11.29 -1.24 0.13
C ASP A 87 -10.69 -2.53 -0.44
N GLU A 88 -10.16 -2.48 -1.67
CA GLU A 88 -9.53 -3.61 -2.33
C GLU A 88 -8.25 -4.07 -1.62
N LEU A 89 -7.47 -3.14 -1.07
CA LEU A 89 -6.36 -3.44 -0.18
C LEU A 89 -6.82 -4.12 1.10
N ASN A 90 -7.89 -3.64 1.74
CA ASN A 90 -8.45 -4.25 2.94
C ASN A 90 -8.95 -5.67 2.66
N ILE A 91 -9.66 -5.88 1.55
CA ILE A 91 -10.10 -7.19 1.08
C ILE A 91 -8.89 -8.11 0.87
N THR A 92 -7.85 -7.61 0.20
CA THR A 92 -6.61 -8.38 -0.02
C THR A 92 -5.92 -8.71 1.30
N GLY A 93 -5.83 -7.75 2.22
CA GLY A 93 -5.24 -7.92 3.54
C GLY A 93 -5.97 -8.95 4.39
N GLN A 94 -7.31 -8.96 4.35
CA GLN A 94 -8.14 -9.96 5.05
C GLN A 94 -8.03 -11.35 4.43
N LYS A 95 -7.81 -11.46 3.12
CA LYS A 95 -7.57 -12.75 2.43
C LYS A 95 -6.22 -13.35 2.78
N GLN A 96 -5.26 -12.53 3.20
CA GLN A 96 -3.92 -12.98 3.58
C GLN A 96 -3.89 -13.40 5.05
N PRO A 97 -2.99 -14.31 5.45
CA PRO A 97 -2.74 -14.63 6.85
C PRO A 97 -1.94 -13.49 7.49
N LEU A 98 -2.57 -12.33 7.62
CA LEU A 98 -2.07 -11.17 8.37
C LEU A 98 -2.73 -11.18 9.74
N ARG A 99 -1.94 -10.96 10.79
CA ARG A 99 -2.50 -10.77 12.13
C ARG A 99 -3.13 -9.37 12.22
N GLY A 100 -4.06 -9.16 13.16
CA GLY A 100 -4.78 -7.89 13.29
C GLY A 100 -3.88 -6.66 13.39
N PHE A 101 -2.67 -6.80 13.94
CA PHE A 101 -1.66 -5.74 14.04
C PHE A 101 -0.78 -5.57 12.79
N GLU A 102 -0.85 -6.49 11.83
CA GLU A 102 -0.20 -6.38 10.51
C GLU A 102 -1.15 -5.79 9.46
N LEU A 103 -2.44 -5.67 9.76
CA LEU A 103 -3.41 -5.01 8.89
C LEU A 103 -3.09 -3.51 8.83
N LEU A 104 -3.02 -3.00 7.60
CA LEU A 104 -2.87 -1.58 7.33
C LEU A 104 -4.16 -0.85 7.65
N GLU A 105 -4.14 0.02 8.66
CA GLU A 105 -5.33 0.79 9.05
C GLU A 105 -5.49 2.06 8.18
N ALA A 106 -4.41 2.57 7.59
CA ALA A 106 -4.45 3.78 6.78
C ALA A 106 -3.48 3.73 5.58
N ALA A 107 -4.03 3.78 4.36
CA ALA A 107 -3.29 4.19 3.17
C ALA A 107 -3.32 5.72 3.08
N SER A 108 -2.24 6.40 3.49
CA SER A 108 -2.25 7.86 3.66
C SER A 108 -2.10 8.63 2.35
N LYS A 109 -1.42 8.06 1.33
CA LYS A 109 -1.04 8.83 0.14
C LYS A 109 -1.09 7.99 -1.13
N LEU A 110 -1.97 8.40 -2.05
CA LEU A 110 -2.01 7.97 -3.45
C LEU A 110 -1.35 9.06 -4.30
N CYS A 111 -0.02 9.10 -4.31
CA CYS A 111 0.76 9.80 -5.34
C CYS A 111 2.24 9.65 -5.02
N ALA A 112 2.93 8.82 -5.79
CA ALA A 112 4.29 9.16 -6.20
C ALA A 112 4.12 9.90 -7.53
N ASP A 113 4.45 11.18 -7.57
CA ASP A 113 4.66 11.91 -8.83
C ASP A 113 5.91 11.28 -9.47
N GLY A 114 5.73 10.10 -10.05
CA GLY A 114 6.70 9.49 -10.92
C GLY A 114 6.63 10.27 -12.20
N LYS A 115 7.59 11.18 -12.41
CA LYS A 115 7.83 11.72 -13.74
C LYS A 115 7.97 10.55 -14.70
N GLU A 116 6.95 10.32 -15.52
CA GLU A 116 7.11 9.63 -16.80
C GLU A 116 8.02 10.53 -17.64
N GLY A 117 9.32 10.30 -17.48
CA GLY A 117 10.34 10.87 -18.33
C GLY A 117 10.44 10.02 -19.59
N THR A 118 9.81 10.50 -20.66
CA THR A 118 10.29 10.63 -22.06
C THR A 118 9.11 10.48 -23.01
#